data_AF-A0A3S2J669-F1
#
_entry.id   AF-A0A3S2J669-F1
#
_cell.length_a   1.000
_cell.length_b   1.000
_cell.length_c   1.000
_cell.angle_alpha   90.00
_cell.angle_beta   90.00
_cell.angle_gamma   90.00
#
_symmetry.space_group_name_H-M   'P 1'
#
loop_
_entity.id
_entity.type
_entity.pdbx_description
1 polymer ?
#
loop_
_entity_poly.entity_id
_entity_poly.type
_entity_poly.pdbx_seq_one_letter_code
_entity_poly.pdbx_strand_id
1 'polypeptide(L)'
;EIIDACQQSGVELFVIYQMRYAEASRKIKASIESGDLGRIILVNVIDNEYRTPEYYAGDYWRGTQEFEGGGCLMTQTTHLLDLAQYLVGPVESTFAHVKTAAHEIETEDLAVATLKFDNGALGIVSSSTAAYPAQRHIVSIVGTDGTISMNGEYDQIVFQGLRSGGETID
;
A
#
# COMPACT_ATOMS: atom_id res chain seq x y z
N GLU A 1 -7.81 21.70 7.94
CA GLU A 1 -6.81 22.79 7.98
C GLU A 1 -6.11 23.01 6.63
N ILE A 2 -5.22 22.13 6.15
CA ILE A 2 -4.49 22.35 4.87
C ILE A 2 -5.46 22.51 3.69
N ILE A 3 -6.44 21.61 3.57
CA ILE A 3 -7.47 21.66 2.51
C ILE A 3 -8.22 23.00 2.56
N ASP A 4 -8.67 23.41 3.75
CA ASP A 4 -9.44 24.64 3.93
C ASP A 4 -8.60 25.89 3.61
N ALA A 5 -7.32 25.90 4.00
CA ALA A 5 -6.40 27.00 3.72
C ALA A 5 -6.15 27.17 2.22
N CYS A 6 -5.95 26.06 1.48
CA CYS A 6 -5.81 26.10 0.03
C CYS A 6 -7.10 26.60 -0.65
N GLN A 7 -8.26 26.12 -0.20
CA GLN A 7 -9.57 26.59 -0.70
C GLN A 7 -9.79 28.09 -0.46
N GLN A 8 -9.50 28.57 0.75
CA GLN A 8 -9.62 29.99 1.10
C GLN A 8 -8.65 30.88 0.30
N SER A 9 -7.47 30.36 -0.01
CA SER A 9 -6.45 31.07 -0.77
C SER A 9 -6.63 30.96 -2.29
N GLY A 10 -7.57 30.13 -2.76
CA GLY A 10 -7.80 29.89 -4.19
C GLY A 10 -6.63 29.22 -4.90
N VAL A 11 -5.84 28.40 -4.19
CA VAL A 11 -4.69 27.67 -4.75
C VAL A 11 -4.98 26.17 -4.83
N GLU A 12 -4.31 25.50 -5.77
CA GLU A 12 -4.38 24.04 -5.92
C GLU A 12 -3.53 23.34 -4.86
N LEU A 13 -4.03 22.21 -4.35
CA LEU A 13 -3.32 21.32 -3.45
C LEU A 13 -3.03 20.00 -4.16
N PHE A 14 -1.75 19.63 -4.24
CA PHE A 14 -1.31 18.37 -4.82
C PHE A 14 -0.67 17.49 -3.76
N VAL A 15 -1.02 16.20 -3.78
CA VAL A 15 -0.41 15.16 -2.94
C VAL A 15 0.29 14.16 -3.85
N ILE A 16 1.54 13.82 -3.53
CA ILE A 16 2.38 13.00 -4.40
C ILE A 16 2.15 11.52 -4.10
N TYR A 17 1.37 10.86 -4.96
CA TYR A 17 1.22 9.40 -5.01
C TYR A 17 1.63 8.87 -6.39
N GLN A 18 2.94 8.87 -6.63
CA GLN A 18 3.54 8.52 -7.92
C GLN A 18 3.25 7.09 -8.37
N MET A 19 3.04 6.15 -7.43
CA MET A 19 2.74 4.75 -7.75
C MET A 19 1.47 4.59 -8.58
N ARG A 20 0.52 5.54 -8.55
CA ARG A 20 -0.67 5.51 -9.42
C ARG A 20 -0.35 5.61 -10.91
N TYR A 21 0.82 6.16 -11.26
CA TYR A 21 1.25 6.40 -12.64
C TYR A 21 2.21 5.32 -13.17
N ALA A 22 2.66 4.42 -12.30
CA ALA A 22 3.52 3.29 -12.65
C ALA A 22 2.87 2.40 -13.72
N GLU A 23 3.67 1.80 -14.61
CA GLU A 23 3.16 0.98 -15.71
C GLU A 23 2.38 -0.24 -15.20
N ALA A 24 2.91 -0.93 -14.18
CA ALA A 24 2.26 -2.05 -13.53
C ALA A 24 0.91 -1.64 -12.92
N SER A 25 0.86 -0.52 -12.20
CA SER A 25 -0.38 0.00 -11.61
C SER A 25 -1.45 0.29 -12.65
N ARG A 26 -1.05 0.89 -13.78
CA ARG A 26 -1.96 1.19 -14.90
C ARG A 26 -2.46 -0.08 -15.59
N LYS A 27 -1.61 -1.11 -15.74
CA LYS A 27 -2.01 -2.43 -16.25
C LYS A 27 -3.04 -3.09 -15.34
N ILE A 28 -2.81 -3.09 -14.02
CA ILE A 28 -3.77 -3.62 -13.05
C ILE A 28 -5.10 -2.86 -13.15
N LYS A 29 -5.05 -1.52 -13.19
CA LYS A 29 -6.25 -0.70 -13.29
C LYS A 29 -7.05 -1.03 -14.55
N ALA A 30 -6.38 -1.16 -15.69
CA ALA A 30 -7.00 -1.54 -16.95
C ALA A 30 -7.67 -2.93 -16.87
N SER A 31 -7.02 -3.93 -16.27
CA SER A 31 -7.61 -5.27 -16.08
C SER A 31 -8.81 -5.29 -15.13
N ILE A 32 -8.85 -4.38 -14.15
CA ILE A 32 -10.03 -4.18 -13.29
C ILE A 32 -11.16 -3.55 -14.10
N GLU A 33 -10.87 -2.47 -14.84
CA GLU A 33 -11.86 -1.71 -15.60
C GLU A 33 -12.44 -2.47 -16.81
N SER A 34 -11.65 -3.33 -17.44
CA SER A 34 -12.11 -4.22 -18.51
C SER A 34 -13.00 -5.35 -18.01
N GLY A 35 -12.96 -5.64 -16.70
CA GLY A 35 -13.65 -6.78 -16.10
C GLY A 35 -12.90 -8.11 -16.23
N ASP A 36 -11.64 -8.11 -16.67
CA ASP A 36 -10.85 -9.34 -16.86
C ASP A 36 -10.64 -10.11 -15.55
N LEU A 37 -10.57 -9.40 -14.41
CA LEU A 37 -10.48 -10.01 -13.08
C LEU A 37 -11.85 -10.46 -12.54
N GLY A 38 -12.95 -10.09 -13.19
CA GLY A 38 -14.30 -10.26 -12.66
C GLY A 38 -14.55 -9.38 -11.44
N ARG A 39 -15.33 -9.88 -10.47
CA ARG A 39 -15.57 -9.16 -9.21
C ARG A 39 -14.35 -9.29 -8.31
N ILE A 40 -13.80 -8.17 -7.86
CA ILE A 40 -12.69 -8.16 -6.89
C ILE A 40 -13.18 -8.69 -5.54
N ILE A 41 -12.43 -9.61 -4.95
CA ILE A 41 -12.79 -10.29 -3.69
C ILE A 41 -11.70 -10.18 -2.62
N LEU A 42 -10.44 -10.05 -3.01
CA LEU A 42 -9.31 -9.95 -2.07
C LEU A 42 -8.23 -9.00 -2.58
N VAL A 43 -7.69 -8.21 -1.66
CA VAL A 43 -6.54 -7.30 -1.86
C VAL A 43 -5.45 -7.64 -0.87
N ASN A 44 -4.23 -7.91 -1.34
CA ASN A 44 -3.08 -8.12 -0.45
C ASN A 44 -2.10 -6.96 -0.61
N VAL A 45 -1.76 -6.30 0.49
CA VAL A 45 -0.71 -5.28 0.57
C VAL A 45 0.37 -5.80 1.51
N ILE A 46 1.57 -6.03 0.98
CA ILE A 46 2.72 -6.48 1.76
C ILE A 46 3.86 -5.50 1.53
N ASP A 47 4.28 -4.88 2.62
CA ASP A 47 5.34 -3.89 2.65
C ASP A 47 6.20 -4.08 3.89
N ASN A 48 6.90 -5.21 3.92
CA ASN A 48 7.78 -5.62 4.99
C ASN A 48 9.20 -5.15 4.66
N GLU A 49 9.49 -3.89 4.93
CA GLU A 49 10.81 -3.29 4.76
C GLU A 49 11.75 -3.60 5.93
N TYR A 50 13.03 -3.35 5.70
CA TYR A 50 14.06 -3.30 6.72
C TYR A 50 14.71 -1.91 6.74
N ARG A 51 14.75 -1.31 7.93
CA ARG A 51 15.54 -0.12 8.24
C ARG A 51 16.57 -0.50 9.30
N THR A 52 17.76 0.07 9.20
CA THR A 52 18.79 -0.14 10.22
C THR A 52 18.56 0.80 11.39
N PRO A 53 19.14 0.54 12.58
CA PRO A 53 19.10 1.49 13.68
C PRO A 53 19.61 2.89 13.28
N GLU A 54 20.63 2.97 12.41
CA GLU A 54 21.20 4.22 11.93
C GLU A 54 20.22 5.05 11.09
N TYR A 55 19.24 4.41 10.44
CA TYR A 55 18.18 5.12 9.74
C TYR A 55 17.41 6.05 10.69
N TYR A 56 17.07 5.56 11.89
CA TYR A 56 16.35 6.34 12.90
C TYR A 56 17.26 7.30 13.66
N ALA A 57 18.52 6.92 13.89
CA ALA A 57 19.50 7.79 14.55
C ALA A 57 19.98 8.96 13.65
N GLY A 58 19.79 8.85 12.33
CA GLY A 58 20.32 9.82 11.36
C GLY A 58 19.65 11.19 11.39
N ASP A 59 18.38 11.27 11.80
CA ASP A 59 17.61 12.51 11.82
C ASP A 59 16.72 12.58 13.07
N TYR A 60 16.68 13.73 13.75
CA TYR A 60 15.94 13.90 15.03
C TYR A 60 14.42 13.69 14.94
N TRP A 61 13.85 13.75 13.73
CA TRP A 61 12.41 13.64 13.52
C TRP A 61 11.95 12.19 13.32
N ARG A 62 12.84 11.30 12.91
CA ARG A 62 12.49 9.90 12.59
C ARG A 62 12.18 9.11 13.84
N GLY A 63 11.17 8.26 13.76
CA GLY A 63 10.69 7.44 14.87
C GLY A 63 9.93 8.22 15.94
N THR A 64 9.64 9.51 15.74
CA THR A 64 8.99 10.36 16.76
C THR A 64 7.52 10.58 16.44
N GLN A 65 6.66 10.55 17.45
CA GLN A 65 5.24 10.78 17.26
C GLN A 65 4.95 12.24 16.88
N GLU A 66 5.73 13.19 17.40
CA GLU A 66 5.54 14.63 17.18
C GLU A 66 5.82 15.05 15.73
N PHE A 67 6.92 14.58 15.15
CA PHE A 67 7.36 15.05 13.83
C PHE A 67 7.00 14.07 12.70
N GLU A 68 7.08 12.76 12.95
CA GLU A 68 6.78 11.75 11.94
C GLU A 68 5.28 11.39 11.90
N GLY A 69 4.59 11.55 13.04
CA GLY A 69 3.14 11.34 13.16
C GLY A 69 2.68 9.88 13.20
N GLY A 70 3.53 8.96 12.74
CA GLY A 70 3.32 7.52 12.77
C GLY A 70 4.50 6.80 12.12
N GLY A 71 4.47 5.47 12.17
CA GLY A 71 5.61 4.66 11.77
C GLY A 71 5.43 4.04 10.39
N CYS A 72 5.62 2.72 10.30
CA CYS A 72 5.69 2.01 9.03
C CYS A 72 4.46 2.22 8.12
N LEU A 73 3.27 2.37 8.69
CA LEU A 73 2.04 2.59 7.91
C LEU A 73 1.99 3.98 7.27
N MET A 74 2.36 5.02 8.02
CA MET A 74 2.26 6.40 7.56
C MET A 74 3.39 6.80 6.63
N THR A 75 4.57 6.19 6.80
CA THR A 75 5.78 6.63 6.10
C THR A 75 6.19 5.73 4.96
N GLN A 76 6.14 4.40 5.11
CA GLN A 76 6.50 3.46 4.04
C GLN A 76 5.26 3.04 3.26
N THR A 77 4.30 2.45 3.97
CA THR A 77 3.19 1.73 3.33
C THR A 77 2.07 2.65 2.83
N THR A 78 2.12 3.96 3.12
CA THR A 78 1.10 4.93 2.69
C THR A 78 0.87 4.91 1.18
N HIS A 79 1.93 4.76 0.38
CA HIS A 79 1.80 4.68 -1.08
C HIS A 79 1.06 3.43 -1.55
N LEU A 80 1.19 2.31 -0.83
CA LEU A 80 0.51 1.07 -1.16
C LEU A 80 -0.95 1.05 -0.67
N LEU A 81 -1.22 1.66 0.49
CA LEU A 81 -2.61 1.87 0.96
C LEU A 81 -3.37 2.78 0.02
N ASP A 82 -2.72 3.86 -0.44
CA ASP A 82 -3.23 4.74 -1.48
C ASP A 82 -3.50 3.98 -2.77
N LEU A 83 -2.51 3.21 -3.26
CA LEU A 83 -2.63 2.45 -4.49
C LEU A 83 -3.77 1.42 -4.42
N ALA A 84 -3.92 0.71 -3.29
CA ALA A 84 -5.02 -0.23 -3.09
C ALA A 84 -6.38 0.46 -3.23
N GLN A 85 -6.56 1.63 -2.62
CA GLN A 85 -7.80 2.41 -2.74
C GLN A 85 -8.01 2.98 -4.14
N TYR A 86 -6.95 3.44 -4.80
CA TYR A 86 -7.02 3.90 -6.19
C TYR A 86 -7.45 2.79 -7.16
N LEU A 87 -6.95 1.57 -6.95
CA LEU A 87 -7.28 0.41 -7.79
C LEU A 87 -8.69 -0.10 -7.53
N VAL A 88 -9.03 -0.35 -6.26
CA VAL A 88 -10.20 -1.16 -5.86
C VAL A 88 -11.37 -0.32 -5.36
N GLY A 89 -11.10 0.88 -4.84
CA GLY A 89 -12.08 1.77 -4.24
C GLY A 89 -11.86 2.01 -2.74
N PRO A 90 -12.74 2.79 -2.10
CA PRO A 90 -12.61 3.17 -0.69
C PRO A 90 -12.73 1.98 0.27
N VAL A 91 -12.06 2.10 1.41
CA VAL A 91 -12.15 1.17 2.55
C VAL A 91 -13.29 1.61 3.47
N GLU A 92 -14.22 0.70 3.75
CA GLU A 92 -15.35 0.87 4.66
C GLU A 92 -14.92 0.80 6.13
N SER A 93 -14.10 -0.20 6.47
CA SER A 93 -13.68 -0.45 7.85
C SER A 93 -12.40 -1.28 7.93
N THR A 94 -11.72 -1.20 9.08
CA THR A 94 -10.47 -1.91 9.33
C THR A 94 -10.42 -2.47 10.75
N PHE A 95 -9.59 -3.50 10.94
CA PHE A 95 -9.15 -3.96 12.25
C PHE A 95 -7.66 -4.26 12.19
N ALA A 96 -6.88 -3.72 13.15
CA ALA A 96 -5.43 -3.76 13.09
C ALA A 96 -4.78 -4.03 14.45
N HIS A 97 -3.60 -4.62 14.40
CA HIS A 97 -2.64 -4.65 15.50
C HIS A 97 -1.37 -3.95 15.05
N VAL A 98 -0.90 -3.01 15.88
CA VAL A 98 0.34 -2.27 15.66
C VAL A 98 1.23 -2.39 16.91
N LYS A 99 2.54 -2.39 16.72
CA LYS A 99 3.51 -2.29 17.80
C LYS A 99 4.85 -1.77 17.31
N THR A 100 5.65 -1.28 18.23
CA THR A 100 7.10 -1.18 18.09
C THR A 100 7.69 -2.51 18.57
N ALA A 101 8.30 -3.26 17.65
CA ALA A 101 8.69 -4.64 17.80
C ALA A 101 10.21 -4.82 17.93
N ALA A 102 11.01 -3.99 17.24
CA ALA A 102 12.45 -4.17 17.14
C ALA A 102 13.26 -2.88 17.32
N HIS A 103 12.76 -1.73 16.87
CA HIS A 103 13.47 -0.45 16.96
C HIS A 103 13.23 0.26 18.29
N GLU A 104 14.17 1.14 18.67
CA GLU A 104 14.03 2.05 19.80
C GLU A 104 13.42 3.38 19.34
N ILE A 105 12.13 3.37 19.01
CA ILE A 105 11.37 4.52 18.49
C ILE A 105 10.01 4.63 19.19
N GLU A 106 9.33 5.77 19.05
CA GLU A 106 7.99 6.01 19.61
C GLU A 106 6.87 5.45 18.71
N THR A 107 7.10 5.44 17.40
CA THR A 107 6.12 5.01 16.39
C THR A 107 6.15 3.50 16.14
N GLU A 108 5.16 2.98 15.42
CA GLU A 108 5.08 1.55 15.11
C GLU A 108 6.06 1.13 14.01
N ASP A 109 6.82 0.04 14.21
CA ASP A 109 7.67 -0.55 13.18
C ASP A 109 7.09 -1.86 12.61
N LEU A 110 5.92 -2.26 13.11
CA LEU A 110 5.18 -3.43 12.68
C LEU A 110 3.68 -3.21 12.82
N ALA A 111 2.96 -3.46 11.72
CA ALA A 111 1.52 -3.42 11.65
C ALA A 111 0.97 -4.59 10.82
N VAL A 112 -0.11 -5.17 11.30
CA VAL A 112 -0.95 -6.10 10.54
C VAL A 112 -2.40 -5.64 10.61
N ALA A 113 -3.10 -5.62 9.47
CA ALA A 113 -4.49 -5.18 9.43
C ALA A 113 -5.32 -6.01 8.46
N THR A 114 -6.62 -6.05 8.74
CA THR A 114 -7.67 -6.48 7.81
C THR A 114 -8.47 -5.26 7.37
N LEU A 115 -8.86 -5.25 6.09
CA LEU A 115 -9.65 -4.19 5.46
C LEU A 115 -10.95 -4.78 4.93
N LYS A 116 -12.02 -4.01 4.98
CA LYS A 116 -13.27 -4.26 4.25
C LYS A 116 -13.50 -3.07 3.32
N PHE A 117 -13.62 -3.32 2.02
CA PHE A 117 -13.89 -2.29 1.02
C PHE A 117 -15.39 -2.11 0.80
N ASP A 118 -15.80 -0.91 0.37
CA ASP A 118 -17.23 -0.59 0.12
C ASP A 118 -17.86 -1.51 -0.94
N ASN A 119 -17.05 -2.03 -1.88
CA ASN A 119 -17.50 -2.97 -2.91
C ASN A 119 -17.62 -4.43 -2.42
N GLY A 120 -17.36 -4.69 -1.14
CA GLY A 120 -17.43 -6.01 -0.50
C GLY A 120 -16.15 -6.84 -0.59
N ALA A 121 -15.09 -6.36 -1.25
CA ALA A 121 -13.79 -7.02 -1.22
C ALA A 121 -13.19 -6.96 0.20
N LEU A 122 -12.42 -7.97 0.57
CA LEU A 122 -11.61 -7.96 1.78
C LEU A 122 -10.16 -7.62 1.45
N GLY A 123 -9.40 -7.15 2.43
CA GLY A 123 -7.98 -6.91 2.26
C GLY A 123 -7.15 -7.27 3.47
N ILE A 124 -5.88 -7.50 3.24
CA ILE A 124 -4.86 -7.63 4.29
C ILE A 124 -3.73 -6.64 4.05
N VAL A 125 -3.18 -6.14 5.15
CA VAL A 125 -1.98 -5.31 5.17
C VAL A 125 -0.97 -5.95 6.10
N SER A 126 0.25 -6.14 5.62
CA SER A 126 1.44 -6.43 6.43
C SER A 126 2.44 -5.32 6.16
N SER A 127 2.78 -4.54 7.18
CA SER A 127 3.71 -3.41 7.07
C SER A 127 4.75 -3.51 8.15
N SER A 128 6.03 -3.37 7.79
CA SER A 128 7.10 -3.35 8.78
C SER A 128 8.31 -2.56 8.29
N THR A 129 9.09 -2.01 9.21
CA THR A 129 10.46 -1.57 8.95
C THR A 129 11.49 -2.48 9.62
N ALA A 130 11.06 -3.52 10.33
CA ALA A 130 11.89 -4.43 11.09
C ALA A 130 12.08 -5.81 10.41
N ALA A 131 11.58 -5.99 9.19
CA ALA A 131 11.54 -7.29 8.53
C ALA A 131 12.80 -7.53 7.67
N TYR A 132 13.70 -8.39 8.16
CA TYR A 132 14.92 -8.79 7.44
C TYR A 132 14.88 -10.27 6.99
N PRO A 133 15.17 -10.59 5.72
CA PRO A 133 15.34 -9.66 4.59
C PRO A 133 14.01 -9.02 4.19
N ALA A 134 14.09 -7.85 3.54
CA ALA A 134 12.90 -7.10 3.14
C ALA A 134 12.08 -7.83 2.06
N GLN A 135 10.77 -7.86 2.24
CA GLN A 135 9.77 -8.23 1.23
C GLN A 135 8.82 -7.04 1.07
N ARG A 136 9.15 -6.14 0.16
CA ARG A 136 8.50 -4.83 0.06
C ARG A 136 7.68 -4.63 -1.21
N HIS A 137 6.78 -3.67 -1.14
CA HIS A 137 5.99 -3.16 -2.26
C HIS A 137 5.17 -4.20 -3.05
N ILE A 138 4.67 -5.28 -2.43
CA ILE A 138 3.82 -6.25 -3.12
C ILE A 138 2.35 -5.85 -2.98
N VAL A 139 1.67 -5.69 -4.11
CA VAL A 139 0.21 -5.51 -4.17
C VAL A 139 -0.37 -6.59 -5.05
N SER A 140 -1.37 -7.31 -4.54
CA SER A 140 -2.09 -8.34 -5.28
C SER A 140 -3.58 -8.06 -5.28
N ILE A 141 -4.19 -8.08 -6.47
CA ILE A 141 -5.63 -7.93 -6.68
C ILE A 141 -6.18 -9.28 -7.16
N VAL A 142 -7.08 -9.84 -6.37
CA VAL A 142 -7.72 -11.14 -6.63
C VAL A 142 -9.19 -10.89 -6.93
N GLY A 143 -9.63 -11.30 -8.10
CA GLY A 143 -11.04 -11.31 -8.48
C GLY A 143 -11.55 -12.71 -8.77
N THR A 144 -12.84 -12.82 -9.09
CA THR A 144 -13.50 -14.10 -9.37
C THR A 144 -12.97 -14.81 -10.60
N ASP A 145 -12.35 -14.08 -11.53
CA ASP A 145 -11.94 -14.59 -12.85
C ASP A 145 -10.44 -14.39 -13.12
N GLY A 146 -9.69 -13.85 -12.16
CA GLY A 146 -8.24 -13.75 -12.28
C GLY A 146 -7.56 -13.15 -11.07
N THR A 147 -6.24 -13.17 -11.09
CA THR A 147 -5.39 -12.52 -10.10
C THR A 147 -4.23 -11.84 -10.81
N ILE A 148 -3.89 -10.65 -10.34
CA ILE A 148 -2.72 -9.91 -10.78
C ILE A 148 -1.97 -9.37 -9.57
N SER A 149 -0.66 -9.54 -9.57
CA SER A 149 0.23 -9.05 -8.52
C SER A 149 1.36 -8.26 -9.13
N MET A 150 1.75 -7.19 -8.44
CA MET A 150 2.90 -6.38 -8.80
C MET A 150 3.89 -6.28 -7.66
N ASN A 151 5.14 -6.01 -8.02
CA ASN A 151 6.12 -5.38 -7.15
C ASN A 151 6.26 -3.90 -7.57
N GLY A 152 5.85 -3.01 -6.68
CA GLY A 152 5.87 -1.56 -6.91
C GLY A 152 7.26 -0.92 -6.82
N GLU A 153 8.27 -1.60 -6.27
CA GLU A 153 9.66 -1.15 -6.33
C GLU A 153 10.21 -1.22 -7.74
N TYR A 154 9.91 -2.31 -8.44
CA TYR A 154 10.44 -2.61 -9.77
C TYR A 154 9.48 -2.23 -10.90
N ASP A 155 8.34 -1.61 -10.59
CA ASP A 155 7.25 -1.32 -11.52
C ASP A 155 6.91 -2.54 -12.41
N GLN A 156 6.78 -3.71 -11.77
CA GLN A 156 6.72 -4.99 -12.47
C GLN A 156 5.48 -5.78 -12.06
N ILE A 157 4.80 -6.36 -13.05
CA ILE A 157 3.83 -7.44 -12.81
C ILE A 157 4.62 -8.71 -12.51
N VAL A 158 4.47 -9.25 -11.31
CA VAL A 158 5.16 -10.46 -10.84
C VAL A 158 4.29 -11.70 -10.93
N PHE A 159 2.99 -11.52 -11.14
CA PHE A 159 2.06 -12.60 -11.41
C PHE A 159 0.84 -12.07 -12.17
N GLN A 160 0.41 -12.78 -13.20
CA GLN A 160 -0.89 -12.58 -13.82
C GLN A 160 -1.45 -13.93 -14.25
N GLY A 161 -2.67 -14.23 -13.76
CA GLY A 161 -3.42 -15.42 -14.12
C GLY A 161 -4.88 -15.07 -14.35
N LEU A 162 -5.35 -15.20 -15.61
CA LEU A 162 -6.75 -14.97 -15.99
C LEU A 162 -7.41 -16.28 -16.41
N ARG A 163 -8.68 -16.49 -16.01
CA ARG A 163 -9.48 -17.66 -16.40
C ARG A 163 -9.68 -17.74 -17.92
N SER A 164 -9.68 -16.60 -18.61
CA SER A 164 -9.77 -16.50 -20.08
C SER A 164 -8.50 -16.97 -20.81
N GLY A 165 -7.44 -17.32 -20.09
CA GLY A 165 -6.17 -17.77 -20.67
C GLY A 165 -5.18 -16.61 -20.77
N GLY A 166 -4.32 -16.52 -19.75
CA GLY A 166 -3.25 -15.52 -19.64
C GLY A 166 -2.49 -15.81 -18.36
N GLU A 167 -1.69 -16.88 -18.36
CA GLU A 167 -0.66 -17.09 -17.35
C GLU A 167 0.64 -16.53 -17.88
N THR A 168 1.11 -15.44 -17.27
CA THR A 168 2.50 -15.02 -17.38
C THR A 168 3.17 -15.39 -16.07
N ILE A 169 4.03 -16.40 -16.14
CA ILE A 169 5.02 -16.72 -15.11
C ILE A 169 6.36 -16.42 -15.78
N ASP A 170 6.89 -15.22 -15.54
CA ASP A 170 8.30 -14.90 -15.81
C ASP A 170 9.11 -15.04 -14.51
#